data_AF-A0A932VCE0-F1
#
_entry.id   AF-A0A932VCE0-F1
#
_cell.length_a   1.000
_cell.length_b   1.000
_cell.length_c   1.000
_cell.angle_alpha   90.00
_cell.angle_beta   90.00
_cell.angle_gamma   90.00
#
_symmetry.space_group_name_H-M   'P 1'
#
loop_
_entity.id
_entity.type
_entity.pdbx_description
1 polymer ?
#
loop_
_entity_poly.entity_id
_entity_poly.type
_entity_poly.pdbx_seq_one_letter_code
_entity_poly.pdbx_strand_id
1 'polypeptide(L)'
;MRAKRKKAVQCFGSRKRLKPVSRAKSSNEHETPPLPAVHPWRVCPYGEHWVKTHPMHVSPSKTHPDGSITTRHEHCAHNPSGKDQLYPDEIQEITNQNFSDLKNKPCPLPLGFGTQGSKYDDLIAGWVQYWNEVLKPKVPLDPNLVKALIASESGFDPSRLAKPKNSNSARGLAQITNGTRKLLDGDKGGLKDHLITATRSDLNDPSVNICAGVRWLFEKRRLATSRLKKPAAWIDTIWEYKGTKLASKKEAENIKNIFNKFYGEYQKCGRK
;
A
#
# COMPACT_ATOMS: atom_id res chain seq x y z
N MET A 1 -16.32 29.26 77.48
CA MET A 1 -17.14 28.11 77.90
C MET A 1 -16.26 26.87 77.99
N ARG A 2 -16.24 26.23 79.17
CA ARG A 2 -15.36 25.10 79.52
C ARG A 2 -15.81 23.78 78.88
N ALA A 3 -14.80 22.99 78.51
CA ALA A 3 -14.87 21.61 78.07
C ALA A 3 -15.63 20.68 79.04
N LYS A 4 -16.25 19.62 78.49
CA LYS A 4 -16.43 18.32 79.16
C LYS A 4 -16.50 17.17 78.14
N ARG A 5 -15.57 16.23 78.31
CA ARG A 5 -15.54 14.89 77.72
C ARG A 5 -16.77 14.08 78.16
N LYS A 6 -17.28 13.20 77.28
CA LYS A 6 -17.88 11.92 77.68
C LYS A 6 -17.41 10.78 76.77
N LYS A 7 -16.97 9.71 77.44
CA LYS A 7 -16.63 8.39 76.93
C LYS A 7 -17.90 7.66 76.46
N ALA A 8 -17.78 6.83 75.42
CA ALA A 8 -18.62 5.66 75.16
C ALA A 8 -17.73 4.64 74.44
N VAL A 9 -17.26 3.59 75.13
CA VAL A 9 -17.87 2.27 75.27
C VAL A 9 -17.85 1.48 73.97
N GLN A 10 -17.02 0.45 74.02
CA GLN A 10 -16.78 -0.60 73.05
C GLN A 10 -17.92 -1.62 73.15
N CYS A 11 -18.63 -1.88 72.06
CA CYS A 11 -19.52 -3.03 71.93
C CYS A 11 -19.03 -3.92 70.79
N PHE A 12 -18.59 -5.12 71.18
CA PHE A 12 -18.33 -6.25 70.29
C PHE A 12 -19.64 -6.73 69.67
N GLY A 13 -19.67 -6.83 68.34
CA GLY A 13 -20.78 -7.41 67.57
C GLY A 13 -20.24 -8.26 66.42
N SER A 14 -20.38 -9.56 66.57
CA SER A 14 -20.05 -10.68 65.68
C SER A 14 -19.97 -10.37 64.18
N ARG A 15 -18.76 -10.48 63.60
CA ARG A 15 -18.55 -10.60 62.15
C ARG A 15 -19.03 -11.98 61.69
N LYS A 16 -20.20 -12.05 61.04
CA LYS A 16 -20.54 -13.19 60.17
C LYS A 16 -19.54 -13.21 59.00
N ARG A 17 -18.74 -14.28 58.91
CA ARG A 17 -17.89 -14.60 57.75
C ARG A 17 -18.78 -14.70 56.51
N LEU A 18 -18.78 -13.67 55.66
CA LEU A 18 -19.25 -13.78 54.30
C LEU A 18 -18.29 -14.73 53.55
N LYS A 19 -18.85 -15.79 52.97
CA LYS A 19 -18.12 -16.73 52.12
C LYS A 19 -17.51 -15.95 50.94
N PRO A 20 -16.27 -16.24 50.52
CA PRO A 20 -15.71 -15.60 49.35
C PRO A 20 -16.52 -16.03 48.12
N VAL A 21 -17.15 -15.07 47.46
CA VAL A 21 -17.73 -15.25 46.14
C VAL A 21 -16.56 -15.54 45.21
N SER A 22 -16.46 -16.77 44.72
CA SER A 22 -15.53 -17.17 43.68
C SER A 22 -15.76 -16.29 42.46
N ARG A 23 -14.87 -15.32 42.26
CA ARG A 23 -14.81 -14.49 41.07
C ARG A 23 -14.44 -15.42 39.91
N ALA A 24 -15.44 -15.88 39.18
CA ALA A 24 -15.24 -16.57 37.92
C ALA A 24 -14.35 -15.68 37.05
N LYS A 25 -13.15 -16.16 36.71
CA LYS A 25 -12.33 -15.56 35.65
C LYS A 25 -13.13 -15.73 34.37
N SER A 26 -13.78 -14.64 33.95
CA SER A 26 -14.25 -14.49 32.57
C SER A 26 -13.00 -14.38 31.69
N SER A 27 -12.52 -15.54 31.23
CA SER A 27 -11.62 -15.64 30.08
C SER A 27 -12.48 -15.48 28.83
N ASN A 28 -12.97 -14.27 28.59
CA ASN A 28 -13.29 -13.87 27.22
C ASN A 28 -11.95 -13.59 26.53
N GLU A 29 -11.25 -14.67 26.17
CA GLU A 29 -10.31 -14.61 25.06
C GLU A 29 -11.14 -14.23 23.85
N HIS A 30 -11.04 -12.97 23.48
CA HIS A 30 -11.63 -12.46 22.26
C HIS A 30 -10.81 -13.09 21.13
N GLU A 31 -11.23 -14.29 20.68
CA GLU A 31 -10.63 -14.97 19.53
C GLU A 31 -10.60 -13.96 18.39
N THR A 32 -9.38 -13.58 18.01
CA THR A 32 -9.17 -12.70 16.88
C THR A 32 -9.50 -13.54 15.66
N PRO A 33 -10.42 -13.10 14.77
CA PRO A 33 -10.78 -13.90 13.61
C PRO A 33 -9.51 -14.24 12.81
N PRO A 34 -9.40 -15.47 12.27
CA PRO A 34 -8.23 -15.89 11.54
C PRO A 34 -7.98 -14.93 10.37
N LEU A 35 -6.72 -14.53 10.19
CA LEU A 35 -6.32 -13.68 9.07
C LEU A 35 -6.67 -14.39 7.74
N PRO A 36 -7.09 -13.65 6.71
CA PRO A 36 -7.32 -14.23 5.39
C PRO A 36 -6.04 -14.89 4.87
N ALA A 37 -6.14 -15.81 3.89
CA ALA A 37 -4.95 -16.41 3.30
C ALA A 37 -4.08 -15.36 2.59
N VAL A 38 -2.76 -15.44 2.80
CA VAL A 38 -1.78 -14.61 2.08
C VAL A 38 -1.88 -14.93 0.58
N HIS A 39 -1.77 -13.91 -0.27
CA HIS A 39 -1.79 -14.10 -1.72
C HIS A 39 -0.64 -15.03 -2.18
N PRO A 40 -0.87 -15.99 -3.12
CA PRO A 40 0.14 -16.99 -3.50
C PRO A 40 1.47 -16.43 -4.02
N TRP A 41 1.47 -15.22 -4.57
CA TRP A 41 2.69 -14.55 -5.05
C TRP A 41 3.54 -13.94 -3.93
N ARG A 42 3.00 -13.82 -2.71
CA ARG A 42 3.79 -13.27 -1.59
C ARG A 42 4.89 -14.25 -1.21
N VAL A 43 6.04 -13.68 -0.90
CA VAL A 43 7.21 -14.46 -0.49
C VAL A 43 7.16 -14.73 1.00
N CYS A 44 6.68 -13.76 1.78
CA CYS A 44 6.64 -13.84 3.24
C CYS A 44 5.21 -13.83 3.78
N PRO A 45 4.98 -14.46 4.95
CA PRO A 45 3.68 -14.43 5.61
C PRO A 45 3.35 -13.03 6.18
N TYR A 46 2.12 -12.87 6.68
CA TYR A 46 1.73 -11.65 7.39
C TYR A 46 2.67 -11.34 8.56
N GLY A 47 2.99 -10.05 8.74
CA GLY A 47 3.89 -9.61 9.80
C GLY A 47 5.37 -9.76 9.47
N GLU A 48 5.70 -10.25 8.28
CA GLU A 48 7.08 -10.35 7.77
C GLU A 48 7.22 -9.64 6.42
N HIS A 49 8.45 -9.45 5.97
CA HIS A 49 8.77 -8.94 4.64
C HIS A 49 10.03 -9.60 4.09
N TRP A 50 10.10 -9.71 2.76
CA TRP A 50 11.28 -10.24 2.09
C TRP A 50 12.45 -9.29 2.22
N VAL A 51 13.62 -9.85 2.53
CA VAL A 51 14.92 -9.16 2.51
C VAL A 51 15.79 -9.92 1.52
N LYS A 52 16.23 -9.24 0.46
CA LYS A 52 17.13 -9.86 -0.52
C LYS A 52 18.54 -10.05 0.05
N THR A 53 19.29 -10.96 -0.57
CA THR A 53 20.70 -11.17 -0.24
C THR A 53 21.50 -9.85 -0.33
N HIS A 54 22.27 -9.51 0.70
CA HIS A 54 23.07 -8.29 0.75
C HIS A 54 24.34 -8.45 1.59
N PRO A 55 25.37 -7.60 1.37
CA PRO A 55 26.55 -7.57 2.22
C PRO A 55 26.19 -7.13 3.65
N MET A 56 26.69 -7.87 4.64
CA MET A 56 26.53 -7.57 6.05
C MET A 56 27.88 -7.24 6.67
N HIS A 57 27.99 -6.05 7.24
CA HIS A 57 29.18 -5.64 7.98
C HIS A 57 29.15 -6.22 9.39
N VAL A 58 30.14 -7.04 9.72
CA VAL A 58 30.37 -7.57 11.05
C VAL A 58 31.42 -6.70 11.74
N SER A 59 31.01 -6.03 12.82
CA SER A 59 31.92 -5.21 13.60
C SER A 59 33.04 -6.04 14.25
N PRO A 60 34.21 -5.44 14.51
CA PRO A 60 35.28 -6.05 15.29
C PRO A 60 34.79 -6.73 16.57
N SER A 61 35.17 -7.99 16.76
CA SER A 61 34.81 -8.81 17.92
C SER A 61 35.91 -9.81 18.24
N LYS A 62 35.79 -10.55 19.35
CA LYS A 62 36.75 -11.62 19.70
C LYS A 62 36.86 -12.70 18.62
N THR A 63 35.78 -12.96 17.88
CA THR A 63 35.77 -13.94 16.78
C THR A 63 36.14 -13.33 15.43
N HIS A 64 36.01 -12.01 15.27
CA HIS A 64 36.39 -11.27 14.06
C HIS A 64 37.20 -10.02 14.46
N PRO A 65 38.50 -10.14 14.75
CA PRO A 65 39.28 -9.06 15.36
C PRO A 65 39.29 -7.75 14.56
N ASP A 66 39.30 -7.86 13.23
CA ASP A 66 39.37 -6.70 12.32
C ASP A 66 37.98 -6.30 11.77
N GLY A 67 36.91 -6.97 12.21
CA GLY A 67 35.63 -6.96 11.53
C GLY A 67 35.70 -7.69 10.18
N SER A 68 34.57 -7.83 9.50
CA SER A 68 34.54 -8.41 8.15
C SER A 68 33.27 -8.01 7.41
N ILE A 69 33.31 -8.09 6.08
CA ILE A 69 32.10 -8.05 5.24
C ILE A 69 31.73 -9.50 4.94
N THR A 70 30.55 -9.92 5.38
CA THR A 70 29.98 -11.23 5.10
C THR A 70 28.75 -11.08 4.21
N THR A 71 28.14 -12.20 3.81
CA THR A 71 26.90 -12.19 3.02
C THR A 71 25.73 -12.58 3.92
N ARG A 72 24.72 -11.72 4.01
CA ARG A 72 23.43 -12.08 4.60
C ARG A 72 22.53 -12.60 3.49
N HIS A 73 22.20 -13.88 3.55
CA HIS A 73 21.29 -14.51 2.61
C HIS A 73 19.87 -13.97 2.75
N GLU A 74 19.12 -14.13 1.67
CA GLU A 74 17.71 -13.79 1.62
C GLU A 74 16.88 -14.54 2.66
N HIS A 75 15.89 -13.86 3.23
CA HIS A 75 15.01 -14.41 4.26
C HIS A 75 13.79 -13.51 4.45
N CYS A 76 12.79 -14.04 5.15
CA CYS A 76 11.70 -13.23 5.70
C CYS A 76 12.12 -12.63 7.04
N ALA A 77 12.02 -11.30 7.15
CA ALA A 77 12.30 -10.56 8.37
C ALA A 77 11.01 -10.04 8.99
N HIS A 78 10.94 -10.03 10.32
CA HIS A 78 9.79 -9.49 11.02
C HIS A 78 9.63 -8.00 10.73
N ASN A 79 8.42 -7.58 10.33
CA ASN A 79 8.10 -6.18 10.16
C ASN A 79 7.60 -5.61 11.51
N PRO A 80 8.15 -4.49 12.01
CA PRO A 80 7.82 -3.97 13.35
C PRO A 80 6.34 -3.61 13.55
N SER A 81 5.60 -3.41 12.44
CA SER A 81 4.19 -3.04 12.51
C SER A 81 3.27 -4.22 12.77
N GLY A 82 3.72 -5.45 12.49
CA GLY A 82 2.89 -6.66 12.45
C GLY A 82 1.78 -6.65 11.39
N LYS A 83 1.72 -5.62 10.54
CA LYS A 83 0.68 -5.45 9.52
C LYS A 83 1.07 -6.11 8.21
N ASP A 84 0.08 -6.24 7.32
CA ASP A 84 0.35 -6.61 5.94
C ASP A 84 1.00 -5.44 5.18
N GLN A 85 2.29 -5.58 4.86
CA GLN A 85 3.09 -4.55 4.20
C GLN A 85 3.91 -5.17 3.07
N LEU A 86 3.95 -4.49 1.93
CA LEU A 86 4.88 -4.78 0.83
C LEU A 86 6.07 -3.81 0.88
N TYR A 87 7.26 -4.38 0.90
CA TYR A 87 8.54 -3.66 0.83
C TYR A 87 9.13 -3.73 -0.58
N PRO A 88 10.05 -2.83 -0.96
CA PRO A 88 10.57 -2.77 -2.32
C PRO A 88 11.21 -4.08 -2.79
N ASP A 89 11.95 -4.77 -1.92
CA ASP A 89 12.58 -6.05 -2.26
C ASP A 89 11.54 -7.14 -2.55
N GLU A 90 10.48 -7.26 -1.75
CA GLU A 90 9.39 -8.21 -2.02
C GLU A 90 8.62 -7.86 -3.30
N ILE A 91 8.40 -6.57 -3.56
CA ILE A 91 7.77 -6.08 -4.80
C ILE A 91 8.60 -6.51 -6.02
N GLN A 92 9.93 -6.35 -5.97
CA GLN A 92 10.80 -6.84 -7.05
C GLN A 92 10.74 -8.35 -7.18
N GLU A 93 10.75 -9.08 -6.08
CA GLU A 93 10.73 -10.53 -6.09
C GLU A 93 9.43 -11.07 -6.71
N ILE A 94 8.28 -10.53 -6.30
CA ILE A 94 6.97 -10.84 -6.90
C ILE A 94 7.01 -10.60 -8.40
N THR A 95 7.58 -9.47 -8.83
CA THR A 95 7.70 -9.09 -10.23
C THR A 95 8.50 -10.12 -11.03
N ASN A 96 9.69 -10.44 -10.54
CA ASN A 96 10.63 -11.34 -11.20
C ASN A 96 10.07 -12.75 -11.34
N GLN A 97 9.34 -13.23 -10.34
CA GLN A 97 8.82 -14.59 -10.32
C GLN A 97 7.53 -14.76 -11.14
N ASN A 98 6.69 -13.73 -11.26
CA ASN A 98 5.30 -13.93 -11.68
C ASN A 98 4.88 -13.19 -12.96
N PHE A 99 5.62 -12.17 -13.44
CA PHE A 99 5.06 -11.22 -14.42
C PHE A 99 5.36 -11.52 -15.90
N SER A 100 6.34 -12.36 -16.21
CA SER A 100 6.76 -12.67 -17.59
C SER A 100 5.64 -13.24 -18.47
N ASP A 101 4.85 -14.15 -17.90
CA ASP A 101 3.94 -15.04 -18.65
C ASP A 101 2.45 -14.69 -18.46
N LEU A 102 2.17 -13.46 -18.03
CA LEU A 102 0.80 -13.01 -17.80
C LEU A 102 0.03 -12.85 -19.12
N LYS A 103 -1.18 -13.40 -19.17
CA LYS A 103 -2.05 -13.35 -20.36
C LYS A 103 -2.75 -11.99 -20.53
N ASN A 104 -3.07 -11.32 -19.43
CA ASN A 104 -3.89 -10.10 -19.42
C ASN A 104 -3.05 -8.83 -19.59
N LYS A 105 -2.19 -8.79 -20.62
CA LYS A 105 -1.35 -7.62 -20.91
C LYS A 105 -2.20 -6.47 -21.46
N PRO A 106 -1.89 -5.20 -21.11
CA PRO A 106 -2.52 -4.07 -21.76
C PRO A 106 -2.17 -4.04 -23.26
N CYS A 107 -2.92 -3.28 -24.03
CA CYS A 107 -2.71 -3.17 -25.46
C CYS A 107 -1.30 -2.65 -25.79
N PRO A 108 -0.54 -3.30 -26.70
CA PRO A 108 0.85 -2.94 -26.99
C PRO A 108 1.00 -1.69 -27.88
N LEU A 109 -0.06 -0.88 -28.07
CA LEU A 109 0.02 0.31 -28.90
C LEU A 109 1.04 1.32 -28.33
N PRO A 110 1.90 1.91 -29.18
CA PRO A 110 2.95 2.84 -28.72
C PRO A 110 2.42 4.24 -28.41
N LEU A 111 1.30 4.66 -29.01
CA LEU A 111 0.63 5.97 -28.84
C LEU A 111 1.57 7.21 -28.90
N GLY A 112 2.64 7.13 -29.69
CA GLY A 112 3.63 8.22 -29.84
C GLY A 112 4.77 8.19 -28.82
N PHE A 113 4.81 7.20 -27.93
CA PHE A 113 5.88 7.00 -26.94
C PHE A 113 6.94 5.98 -27.39
N GLY A 114 6.91 5.56 -28.66
CA GLY A 114 7.80 4.51 -29.18
C GLY A 114 7.68 3.21 -28.40
N THR A 115 8.82 2.57 -28.14
CA THR A 115 8.89 1.31 -27.36
C THR A 115 8.79 1.51 -25.85
N GLN A 116 8.82 2.75 -25.36
CA GLN A 116 8.77 3.03 -23.92
C GLN A 116 7.42 2.64 -23.31
N GLY A 117 6.33 2.79 -24.06
CA GLY A 117 4.99 2.47 -23.58
C GLY A 117 4.79 0.98 -23.30
N SER A 118 5.31 0.11 -24.17
CA SER A 118 5.16 -1.35 -24.05
C SER A 118 6.16 -1.99 -23.08
N LYS A 119 7.26 -1.31 -22.75
CA LYS A 119 8.28 -1.79 -21.80
C LYS A 119 7.71 -2.15 -20.43
N TYR A 120 6.60 -1.52 -20.05
CA TYR A 120 5.99 -1.67 -18.73
C TYR A 120 4.74 -2.54 -18.74
N ASP A 121 4.40 -3.18 -19.87
CA ASP A 121 3.13 -3.92 -20.01
C ASP A 121 3.03 -5.11 -19.04
N ASP A 122 4.13 -5.83 -18.83
CA ASP A 122 4.19 -6.94 -17.87
C ASP A 122 4.02 -6.46 -16.42
N LEU A 123 4.66 -5.33 -16.08
CA LEU A 123 4.53 -4.72 -14.76
C LEU A 123 3.11 -4.21 -14.50
N ILE A 124 2.49 -3.58 -15.51
CA ILE A 124 1.12 -3.10 -15.43
C ILE A 124 0.16 -4.28 -15.28
N ALA A 125 0.31 -5.33 -16.10
CA ALA A 125 -0.51 -6.52 -16.03
C ALA A 125 -0.42 -7.21 -14.67
N GLY A 126 0.81 -7.43 -14.18
CA GLY A 126 1.08 -8.12 -12.92
C GLY A 126 0.53 -7.38 -11.71
N TRP A 127 0.81 -6.09 -11.59
CA TRP A 127 0.30 -5.33 -10.44
C TRP A 127 -1.21 -5.14 -10.47
N VAL A 128 -1.81 -4.98 -11.66
CA VAL A 128 -3.27 -4.92 -11.77
C VAL A 128 -3.90 -6.26 -11.40
N GLN A 129 -3.34 -7.37 -11.86
CA GLN A 129 -3.81 -8.70 -11.49
C GLN A 129 -3.68 -8.94 -9.99
N TYR A 130 -2.50 -8.72 -9.41
CA TYR A 130 -2.25 -8.87 -7.97
C TYR A 130 -3.27 -8.09 -7.13
N TRP A 131 -3.47 -6.80 -7.42
CA TRP A 131 -4.39 -5.99 -6.62
C TRP A 131 -5.87 -6.32 -6.86
N ASN A 132 -6.24 -6.79 -8.06
CA ASN A 132 -7.58 -7.33 -8.30
C ASN A 132 -7.84 -8.61 -7.49
N GLU A 133 -6.85 -9.51 -7.38
CA GLU A 133 -6.97 -10.77 -6.64
C GLU A 133 -6.96 -10.55 -5.12
N VAL A 134 -6.13 -9.62 -4.63
CA VAL A 134 -6.07 -9.25 -3.20
C VAL A 134 -7.34 -8.52 -2.76
N LEU A 135 -7.78 -7.50 -3.49
CA LEU A 135 -8.87 -6.61 -3.05
C LEU A 135 -10.25 -7.00 -3.58
N LYS A 136 -10.33 -7.94 -4.53
CA LYS A 136 -11.55 -8.54 -5.09
C LYS A 136 -12.67 -7.53 -5.37
N PRO A 137 -12.41 -6.47 -6.15
CA PRO A 137 -13.43 -5.47 -6.44
C PRO A 137 -14.56 -6.07 -7.28
N LYS A 138 -15.80 -5.59 -7.11
CA LYS A 138 -16.94 -6.05 -7.94
C LYS A 138 -16.71 -5.89 -9.44
N VAL A 139 -15.98 -4.83 -9.83
CA VAL A 139 -15.53 -4.63 -11.21
C VAL A 139 -14.01 -4.57 -11.18
N PRO A 140 -13.30 -5.54 -11.79
CA PRO A 140 -11.85 -5.53 -11.86
C PRO A 140 -11.30 -4.26 -12.51
N LEU A 141 -10.11 -3.84 -12.06
CA LEU A 141 -9.35 -2.79 -12.72
C LEU A 141 -8.81 -3.31 -14.06
N ASP A 142 -8.97 -2.51 -15.11
CA ASP A 142 -8.47 -2.80 -16.45
C ASP A 142 -7.00 -2.32 -16.59
N PRO A 143 -6.06 -3.19 -16.99
CA PRO A 143 -4.67 -2.81 -17.29
C PRO A 143 -4.55 -1.64 -18.28
N ASN A 144 -5.43 -1.55 -19.28
CA ASN A 144 -5.41 -0.44 -20.26
C ASN A 144 -5.71 0.92 -19.61
N LEU A 145 -6.54 0.93 -18.57
CA LEU A 145 -6.86 2.15 -17.82
C LEU A 145 -5.65 2.64 -17.02
N VAL A 146 -4.86 1.71 -16.45
CA VAL A 146 -3.59 2.02 -15.77
C VAL A 146 -2.52 2.48 -16.77
N LYS A 147 -2.42 1.81 -17.93
CA LYS A 147 -1.49 2.23 -19.00
C LYS A 147 -1.81 3.65 -19.51
N ALA A 148 -3.09 3.96 -19.70
CA ALA A 148 -3.54 5.32 -20.06
C ALA A 148 -3.22 6.35 -18.96
N LEU A 149 -3.37 5.96 -17.68
CA LEU A 149 -2.99 6.83 -16.56
C LEU A 149 -1.50 7.17 -16.64
N ILE A 150 -0.62 6.16 -16.72
CA ILE A 150 0.84 6.36 -16.81
C ILE A 150 1.21 7.21 -18.02
N ALA A 151 0.64 6.91 -19.20
CA ALA A 151 0.85 7.70 -20.41
C ALA A 151 0.53 9.19 -20.20
N SER A 152 -0.58 9.48 -19.52
CA SER A 152 -1.03 10.85 -19.24
C SER A 152 -0.33 11.54 -18.05
N GLU A 153 0.33 10.79 -17.18
CA GLU A 153 1.00 11.30 -15.97
C GLU A 153 2.49 11.58 -16.21
N SER A 154 3.18 10.63 -16.83
CA SER A 154 4.63 10.66 -16.99
C SER A 154 5.09 10.53 -18.44
N GLY A 155 4.20 10.14 -19.36
CA GLY A 155 4.62 9.76 -20.70
C GLY A 155 5.58 8.57 -20.70
N PHE A 156 5.45 7.67 -19.72
CA PHE A 156 6.32 6.52 -19.49
C PHE A 156 7.77 6.85 -19.09
N ASP A 157 8.03 8.05 -18.55
CA ASP A 157 9.33 8.40 -17.96
C ASP A 157 9.37 8.02 -16.45
N PRO A 158 10.16 6.98 -16.06
CA PRO A 158 10.25 6.57 -14.66
C PRO A 158 11.01 7.56 -13.77
N SER A 159 11.74 8.51 -14.37
CA SER A 159 12.46 9.56 -13.65
C SER A 159 11.64 10.85 -13.49
N ARG A 160 10.42 10.89 -14.05
CA ARG A 160 9.60 12.10 -14.12
C ARG A 160 9.32 12.68 -12.74
N LEU A 161 9.61 13.97 -12.59
CA LEU A 161 9.22 14.79 -11.44
C LEU A 161 8.23 15.88 -11.89
N ALA A 162 7.05 15.95 -11.28
CA ALA A 162 6.09 17.03 -11.54
C ALA A 162 6.66 18.44 -11.28
N LYS A 163 7.43 18.60 -10.20
CA LYS A 163 8.06 19.87 -9.79
C LYS A 163 9.49 19.58 -9.31
N PRO A 164 10.51 19.60 -10.18
CA PRO A 164 11.88 19.19 -9.84
C PRO A 164 12.47 19.91 -8.62
N LYS A 165 12.11 21.19 -8.42
CA LYS A 165 12.56 22.02 -7.30
C LYS A 165 11.83 21.76 -5.97
N ASN A 166 10.82 20.88 -5.95
CA ASN A 166 10.01 20.60 -4.77
C ASN A 166 10.26 19.18 -4.24
N SER A 167 10.69 19.09 -2.98
CA SER A 167 10.91 17.80 -2.30
C SER A 167 9.64 16.94 -2.19
N ASN A 168 8.45 17.56 -2.21
CA ASN A 168 7.15 16.89 -2.23
C ASN A 168 6.59 16.65 -3.64
N SER A 169 7.41 16.80 -4.68
CA SER A 169 7.01 16.49 -6.06
C SER A 169 6.50 15.06 -6.20
N ALA A 170 5.48 14.90 -7.05
CA ALA A 170 5.09 13.60 -7.59
C ALA A 170 6.24 12.97 -8.39
N ARG A 171 6.35 11.63 -8.35
CA ARG A 171 7.48 10.86 -8.88
C ARG A 171 7.06 9.63 -9.69
N GLY A 172 7.85 9.34 -10.71
CA GLY A 172 7.80 8.10 -11.47
C GLY A 172 6.58 7.95 -12.36
N LEU A 173 6.36 6.74 -12.84
CA LEU A 173 5.41 6.42 -13.91
C LEU A 173 3.97 6.86 -13.59
N ALA A 174 3.50 6.61 -12.37
CA ALA A 174 2.17 6.93 -11.88
C ALA A 174 2.10 8.27 -11.13
N GLN A 175 3.20 9.05 -11.06
CA GLN A 175 3.26 10.34 -10.38
C GLN A 175 2.77 10.28 -8.91
N ILE A 176 3.40 9.43 -8.10
CA ILE A 176 3.10 9.29 -6.66
C ILE A 176 3.71 10.45 -5.88
N THR A 177 2.88 11.17 -5.12
CA THR A 177 3.33 12.26 -4.24
C THR A 177 3.92 11.73 -2.94
N ASN A 178 4.77 12.52 -2.26
CA ASN A 178 5.25 12.16 -0.92
C ASN A 178 4.11 12.03 0.10
N GLY A 179 3.02 12.79 -0.07
CA GLY A 179 1.82 12.67 0.76
C GLY A 179 1.13 11.32 0.56
N THR A 180 0.92 10.92 -0.70
CA THR A 180 0.37 9.61 -1.07
C THR A 180 1.24 8.46 -0.55
N ARG A 181 2.57 8.55 -0.73
CA ARG A 181 3.53 7.56 -0.21
C ARG A 181 3.35 7.34 1.30
N LYS A 182 3.27 8.40 2.09
CA LYS A 182 3.02 8.33 3.54
C LYS A 182 1.64 7.74 3.88
N LEU A 183 0.63 8.00 3.05
CA LEU A 183 -0.69 7.38 3.25
C LEU A 183 -0.64 5.88 3.00
N LEU A 184 0.07 5.44 1.94
CA LEU A 184 0.28 4.03 1.58
C LEU A 184 1.06 3.26 2.65
N ASP A 185 1.98 3.92 3.36
CA ASP A 185 2.77 3.35 4.45
C ASP A 185 2.00 3.25 5.79
N GLY A 186 0.82 3.89 5.87
CA GLY A 186 0.01 3.91 7.09
C GLY A 186 0.40 4.99 8.12
N ASP A 187 1.43 5.81 7.86
CA ASP A 187 1.94 6.89 8.74
C ASP A 187 0.88 7.89 9.21
N LYS A 188 -0.25 8.00 8.51
CA LYS A 188 -1.33 8.96 8.81
C LYS A 188 -2.69 8.30 9.05
N GLY A 189 -2.72 7.00 9.32
CA GLY A 189 -3.97 6.25 9.53
C GLY A 189 -4.88 6.19 8.30
N GLY A 190 -4.36 6.50 7.10
CA GLY A 190 -5.13 6.52 5.86
C GLY A 190 -5.53 5.12 5.41
N LEU A 191 -4.59 4.19 5.46
CA LEU A 191 -4.77 2.79 5.08
C LEU A 191 -4.60 1.89 6.30
N LYS A 192 -5.49 0.89 6.42
CA LYS A 192 -5.52 -0.04 7.55
C LYS A 192 -4.83 -1.36 7.23
N ASP A 193 -4.77 -1.71 5.95
CA ASP A 193 -4.37 -3.00 5.42
C ASP A 193 -3.67 -2.85 4.06
N HIS A 194 -2.89 -3.88 3.70
CA HIS A 194 -2.17 -3.96 2.43
C HIS A 194 -1.35 -2.69 2.15
N LEU A 195 -0.47 -2.36 3.09
CA LEU A 195 0.37 -1.17 3.07
C LEU A 195 1.51 -1.34 2.07
N ILE A 196 2.06 -0.22 1.61
CA ILE A 196 3.28 -0.20 0.80
C ILE A 196 4.27 0.71 1.48
N THR A 197 5.37 0.13 1.94
CA THR A 197 6.47 0.85 2.56
C THR A 197 7.53 1.09 1.51
N ALA A 198 7.69 2.35 1.12
CA ALA A 198 8.66 2.75 0.11
C ALA A 198 9.25 4.12 0.47
N THR A 199 10.53 4.30 0.20
CA THR A 199 11.20 5.60 0.30
C THR A 199 10.91 6.46 -0.95
N ARG A 200 11.41 7.69 -0.96
CA ARG A 200 11.24 8.58 -2.13
C ARG A 200 12.05 8.11 -3.34
N SER A 201 13.20 7.46 -3.12
CA SER A 201 14.05 6.91 -4.19
C SER A 201 13.45 5.63 -4.76
N ASP A 202 12.82 4.80 -3.93
CA ASP A 202 12.21 3.55 -4.39
C ASP A 202 11.09 3.82 -5.40
N LEU A 203 10.42 4.97 -5.32
CA LEU A 203 9.41 5.38 -6.29
C LEU A 203 9.97 5.69 -7.69
N ASN A 204 11.29 5.72 -7.89
CA ASN A 204 11.90 5.78 -9.23
C ASN A 204 11.99 4.38 -9.87
N ASP A 205 11.87 3.32 -9.07
CA ASP A 205 11.74 1.97 -9.61
C ASP A 205 10.36 1.79 -10.27
N PRO A 206 10.30 1.34 -11.53
CA PRO A 206 9.04 1.15 -12.25
C PRO A 206 8.06 0.22 -11.54
N SER A 207 8.54 -0.90 -11.00
CA SER A 207 7.67 -1.90 -10.38
C SER A 207 7.08 -1.38 -9.07
N VAL A 208 7.91 -0.80 -8.20
CA VAL A 208 7.46 -0.15 -6.96
C VAL A 208 6.47 0.98 -7.26
N ASN A 209 6.76 1.81 -8.26
CA ASN A 209 5.91 2.94 -8.60
C ASN A 209 4.54 2.50 -9.15
N ILE A 210 4.51 1.50 -10.04
CA ILE A 210 3.27 0.93 -10.58
C ILE A 210 2.49 0.24 -9.46
N CYS A 211 3.12 -0.59 -8.63
CA CYS A 211 2.50 -1.23 -7.48
C CYS A 211 1.79 -0.21 -6.58
N ALA A 212 2.50 0.87 -6.21
CA ALA A 212 1.98 1.96 -5.41
C ALA A 212 0.82 2.71 -6.10
N GLY A 213 0.95 2.99 -7.39
CA GLY A 213 -0.09 3.67 -8.18
C GLY A 213 -1.38 2.87 -8.30
N VAL A 214 -1.27 1.57 -8.58
CA VAL A 214 -2.41 0.66 -8.64
C VAL A 214 -3.09 0.58 -7.27
N ARG A 215 -2.33 0.34 -6.19
CA ARG A 215 -2.89 0.32 -4.82
C ARG A 215 -3.60 1.62 -4.45
N TRP A 216 -3.04 2.76 -4.86
CA TRP A 216 -3.63 4.07 -4.61
C TRP A 216 -4.92 4.29 -5.41
N LEU A 217 -5.03 3.79 -6.64
CA LEU A 217 -6.28 3.81 -7.41
C LEU A 217 -7.40 3.05 -6.68
N PHE A 218 -7.11 1.88 -6.12
CA PHE A 218 -8.07 1.14 -5.32
C PHE A 218 -8.55 1.93 -4.10
N GLU A 219 -7.63 2.58 -3.39
CA GLU A 219 -7.98 3.40 -2.24
C GLU A 219 -8.82 4.61 -2.64
N LYS A 220 -8.45 5.30 -3.74
CA LYS A 220 -9.25 6.37 -4.32
C LYS A 220 -10.66 5.91 -4.68
N ARG A 221 -10.81 4.71 -5.24
CA ARG A 221 -12.12 4.14 -5.58
C ARG A 221 -12.94 3.84 -4.34
N ARG A 222 -12.32 3.32 -3.28
CA ARG A 222 -12.96 3.07 -1.98
C ARG A 222 -13.49 4.38 -1.38
N LEU A 223 -12.66 5.43 -1.36
CA LEU A 223 -13.03 6.76 -0.88
C LEU A 223 -14.16 7.38 -1.74
N ALA A 224 -14.06 7.27 -3.07
CA ALA A 224 -15.10 7.75 -3.97
C ALA A 224 -16.43 7.00 -3.75
N THR A 225 -16.39 5.67 -3.60
CA THR A 225 -17.57 4.83 -3.33
C THR A 225 -18.24 5.22 -2.02
N SER A 226 -17.46 5.40 -0.95
CA SER A 226 -17.96 5.85 0.35
C SER A 226 -18.66 7.20 0.25
N ARG A 227 -18.06 8.17 -0.44
CA ARG A 227 -18.63 9.51 -0.63
C ARG A 227 -19.87 9.51 -1.51
N LEU A 228 -19.89 8.72 -2.60
CA LEU A 228 -21.00 8.66 -3.55
C LEU A 228 -22.16 7.77 -3.06
N LYS A 229 -21.96 7.00 -1.99
CA LYS A 229 -22.92 5.99 -1.47
C LYS A 229 -23.36 4.97 -2.54
N LYS A 230 -22.54 4.79 -3.57
CA LYS A 230 -22.70 3.79 -4.65
C LYS A 230 -21.33 3.39 -5.19
N PRO A 231 -21.19 2.20 -5.81
CA PRO A 231 -19.93 1.78 -6.40
C PRO A 231 -19.41 2.81 -7.41
N ALA A 232 -18.24 3.38 -7.15
CA ALA A 232 -17.61 4.32 -8.08
C ALA A 232 -17.09 3.59 -9.32
N ALA A 233 -17.26 4.20 -10.49
CA ALA A 233 -16.63 3.71 -11.71
C ALA A 233 -15.12 3.98 -11.67
N TRP A 234 -14.34 3.18 -12.40
CA TRP A 234 -12.90 3.40 -12.50
C TRP A 234 -12.55 4.73 -13.14
N ILE A 235 -13.35 5.19 -14.12
CA ILE A 235 -13.12 6.49 -14.76
C ILE A 235 -13.30 7.65 -13.77
N ASP A 236 -14.29 7.59 -12.88
CA ASP A 236 -14.47 8.60 -11.82
C ASP A 236 -13.27 8.61 -10.87
N THR A 237 -12.72 7.43 -10.60
CA THR A 237 -11.53 7.26 -9.76
C THR A 237 -10.31 7.91 -10.39
N ILE A 238 -10.16 7.85 -11.73
CA ILE A 238 -9.08 8.54 -12.44
C ILE A 238 -9.18 10.06 -12.26
N TRP A 239 -10.38 10.63 -12.32
CA TRP A 239 -10.56 12.08 -12.10
C TRP A 239 -10.18 12.49 -10.67
N GLU A 240 -10.48 11.66 -9.67
CA GLU A 240 -10.04 11.86 -8.28
C GLU A 240 -8.52 11.68 -8.10
N TYR A 241 -7.91 10.80 -8.88
CA TYR A 241 -6.47 10.56 -8.89
C TYR A 241 -5.73 11.77 -9.46
N LYS A 242 -6.15 12.22 -10.64
CA LYS A 242 -5.56 13.35 -11.37
C LYS A 242 -5.90 14.73 -10.78
N GLY A 243 -6.65 14.77 -9.68
CA GLY A 243 -6.93 16.00 -8.93
C GLY A 243 -7.85 16.98 -9.66
N THR A 244 -8.68 16.53 -10.61
CA THR A 244 -9.50 17.42 -11.46
C THR A 244 -10.49 18.28 -10.68
N LYS A 245 -10.77 17.94 -9.42
CA LYS A 245 -11.63 18.73 -8.51
C LYS A 245 -11.02 20.02 -8.03
N LEU A 246 -9.69 20.07 -7.95
CA LEU A 246 -8.94 21.25 -7.51
C LEU A 246 -8.43 22.07 -8.70
N ALA A 247 -8.56 21.53 -9.92
CA ALA A 247 -8.15 22.17 -11.15
C ALA A 247 -9.19 23.19 -11.64
N SER A 248 -8.74 24.17 -12.42
CA SER A 248 -9.67 25.06 -13.14
C SER A 248 -10.50 24.26 -14.17
N LYS A 249 -11.65 24.78 -14.62
CA LYS A 249 -12.50 24.10 -15.61
C LYS A 249 -11.72 23.72 -16.88
N LYS A 250 -10.95 24.67 -17.43
CA LYS A 250 -10.13 24.48 -18.63
C LYS A 250 -9.04 23.43 -18.42
N GLU A 251 -8.39 23.45 -17.26
CA GLU A 251 -7.36 22.47 -16.92
C GLU A 251 -7.95 21.07 -16.73
N ALA A 252 -9.08 20.95 -16.03
CA ALA A 252 -9.79 19.69 -15.86
C ALA A 252 -10.25 19.10 -17.20
N GLU A 253 -10.76 19.93 -18.12
CA GLU A 253 -11.10 19.51 -19.49
C GLU A 253 -9.86 19.04 -20.26
N ASN A 254 -8.74 19.76 -20.18
CA ASN A 254 -7.50 19.34 -20.83
C ASN A 254 -7.00 17.99 -20.29
N ILE A 255 -7.00 17.82 -18.96
CA ILE A 255 -6.63 16.55 -18.30
C ILE A 255 -7.51 15.40 -18.81
N LYS A 256 -8.82 15.60 -18.88
CA LYS A 256 -9.77 14.60 -19.37
C LYS A 256 -9.53 14.27 -20.84
N ASN A 257 -9.31 15.28 -21.68
CA ASN A 257 -9.08 15.09 -23.11
C ASN A 257 -7.81 14.30 -23.39
N ILE A 258 -6.70 14.62 -22.71
CA ILE A 258 -5.43 13.89 -22.85
C ILE A 258 -5.61 12.43 -22.42
N PHE A 259 -6.23 12.19 -21.25
CA PHE A 259 -6.45 10.83 -20.77
C PHE A 259 -7.37 10.03 -21.71
N ASN A 260 -8.52 10.61 -22.09
CA ASN A 260 -9.50 9.95 -22.95
C ASN A 260 -8.94 9.63 -24.34
N LYS A 261 -8.04 10.48 -24.86
CA LYS A 261 -7.30 10.19 -26.10
C LYS A 261 -6.51 8.88 -25.97
N PHE A 262 -5.70 8.73 -24.92
CA PHE A 262 -4.91 7.50 -24.76
C PHE A 262 -5.79 6.28 -24.47
N TYR A 263 -6.73 6.42 -23.53
CA TYR A 263 -7.58 5.30 -23.13
C TYR A 263 -8.48 4.82 -24.27
N GLY A 264 -9.04 5.74 -25.06
CA GLY A 264 -9.86 5.41 -26.22
C GLY A 264 -9.09 4.61 -27.28
N GLU A 265 -7.81 4.90 -27.51
CA GLU A 265 -6.99 4.09 -28.43
C GLU A 265 -6.72 2.69 -27.88
N TYR A 266 -6.40 2.55 -26.60
CA TYR A 266 -6.19 1.22 -26.00
C TYR A 266 -7.46 0.36 -25.99
N GLN A 267 -8.64 0.98 -25.82
CA GLN A 267 -9.92 0.25 -25.88
C GLN A 267 -10.24 -0.35 -27.26
N LYS A 268 -9.69 0.21 -28.34
CA LYS A 268 -9.90 -0.34 -29.70
C LYS A 268 -9.18 -1.67 -29.90
N CYS A 269 -8.14 -1.96 -29.11
CA CYS A 269 -7.35 -3.18 -29.26
C CYS A 269 -8.11 -4.45 -28.83
N GLY A 270 -9.01 -4.33 -27.85
CA GLY A 270 -9.82 -5.45 -27.36
C GLY A 270 -11.06 -5.76 -28.18
N ARG A 271 -11.23 -5.11 -29.35
CA ARG A 271 -12.40 -5.28 -30.25
C ARG A 271 -12.01 -5.85 -31.63
N LYS A 272 -10.86 -6.50 -31.75
CA LYS A 272 -10.45 -7.21 -32.97
C LYS A 272 -10.52 -8.70 -32.75
#